data_AF-B7LDL9-F1
#
_entry.id   AF-B7LDL9-F1
#
_cell.length_a   1.000
_cell.length_b   1.000
_cell.length_c   1.000
_cell.angle_alpha   90.00
_cell.angle_beta   90.00
_cell.angle_gamma   90.00
#
_symmetry.space_group_name_H-M   'P 1'
#
loop_
_entity.id
_entity.type
_entity.pdbx_description
1 polymer ?
#
loop_
_entity_poly.entity_id
_entity_poly.type
_entity_poly.pdbx_seq_one_letter_code
_entity_poly.pdbx_strand_id
1 'polypeptide(L)'
;MNTIHLRCLFRMNPLVWCLWADVAAKLRSLKRYSVFTFQRMKFMNRTSPYYCRRSVLSLLISALIYAPPGMTAFTPDVIGVVNDETVDGSQRVDERGTTNNTHIINHGQQNVHGGVSNGSLIESGGYQDVGSHNNFVGQANNTTINGGRQTIHDGGISTGTIIDSGNQDVYTGGISNGTTIKGGNSHCSGQVILATVLQ
;
A
#
# COMPACT_ATOMS: atom_id res chain seq x y z
N MET A 1 36.67 -13.85 -50.45
CA MET A 1 35.50 -13.81 -49.55
C MET A 1 35.97 -14.36 -48.20
N ASN A 2 36.27 -13.46 -47.26
CA ASN A 2 37.02 -13.79 -46.05
C ASN A 2 36.07 -13.97 -44.85
N THR A 3 36.01 -15.19 -44.34
CA THR A 3 35.25 -15.56 -43.13
C THR A 3 36.10 -15.26 -41.90
N ILE A 4 35.72 -14.25 -41.12
CA ILE A 4 36.40 -13.88 -39.88
C ILE A 4 35.78 -14.68 -38.72
N HIS A 5 36.55 -15.64 -38.18
CA HIS A 5 36.20 -16.34 -36.94
C HIS A 5 36.48 -15.44 -35.73
N LEU A 6 35.45 -14.79 -35.19
CA LEU A 6 35.53 -14.07 -33.92
C LEU A 6 35.48 -15.07 -32.75
N ARG A 7 36.66 -15.52 -32.29
CA ARG A 7 36.80 -16.14 -30.96
C ARG A 7 36.79 -15.04 -29.90
N CYS A 8 35.61 -14.61 -29.45
CA CYS A 8 35.50 -13.82 -28.23
C CYS A 8 35.61 -14.74 -27.02
N LEU A 9 36.82 -14.90 -26.50
CA LEU A 9 37.10 -15.37 -25.14
C LEU A 9 36.55 -14.33 -24.16
N PHE A 10 35.26 -14.44 -23.81
CA PHE A 10 34.73 -13.78 -22.62
C PHE A 10 35.30 -14.51 -21.39
N ARG A 11 36.42 -14.00 -20.89
CA ARG A 11 36.93 -14.31 -19.55
C ARG A 11 35.99 -13.63 -18.54
N MET A 12 34.78 -14.17 -18.39
CA MET A 12 33.80 -13.65 -17.43
C MET A 12 34.29 -13.92 -16.01
N ASN A 13 34.18 -12.88 -15.20
CA ASN A 13 34.51 -12.87 -13.79
C ASN A 13 33.66 -13.93 -13.05
N PRO A 14 34.22 -14.82 -12.21
CA PRO A 14 33.49 -15.92 -11.56
C PRO A 14 32.23 -15.48 -10.78
N LEU A 15 32.18 -14.23 -10.34
CA LEU A 15 31.01 -13.63 -9.69
C LEU A 15 29.79 -13.50 -10.62
N VAL A 16 30.01 -13.24 -11.92
CA VAL A 16 28.94 -13.11 -12.93
C VAL A 16 28.35 -14.48 -13.26
N TRP A 17 29.17 -15.54 -13.21
CA TRP A 17 28.74 -16.92 -13.41
C TRP A 17 27.80 -17.40 -12.29
N CYS A 18 28.09 -17.07 -11.03
CA CYS A 18 27.23 -17.41 -9.90
C CYS A 18 25.87 -16.70 -9.97
N LEU A 19 25.85 -15.44 -10.42
CA LEU A 19 24.62 -14.67 -10.59
C LEU A 19 23.69 -15.32 -11.64
N TRP A 20 24.25 -15.78 -12.76
CA TRP A 20 23.49 -16.46 -13.81
C TRP A 20 22.98 -17.84 -13.39
N ALA A 21 23.76 -18.58 -12.58
CA ALA A 21 23.36 -19.90 -12.08
C ALA A 21 22.20 -19.83 -11.07
N ASP A 22 22.20 -18.82 -10.17
CA ASP A 22 21.11 -18.63 -9.20
C ASP A 22 19.82 -18.15 -9.88
N VAL A 23 19.92 -17.28 -10.89
CA VAL A 23 18.78 -16.85 -11.72
C VAL A 23 18.18 -18.03 -12.49
N ALA A 24 19.02 -18.90 -13.09
CA ALA A 24 18.56 -20.08 -13.81
C ALA A 24 17.90 -21.13 -12.90
N ALA A 25 18.37 -21.28 -11.66
CA ALA A 25 17.77 -22.19 -10.68
C ALA A 25 16.41 -21.67 -10.17
N LYS A 26 16.26 -20.36 -9.97
CA LYS A 26 14.99 -19.74 -9.57
C LYS A 26 13.95 -19.78 -10.69
N LEU A 27 14.36 -19.57 -11.94
CA LEU A 27 13.49 -19.71 -13.12
C LEU A 27 12.98 -21.14 -13.31
N ARG A 28 13.74 -22.16 -12.89
CA ARG A 28 13.31 -23.57 -12.94
C ARG A 28 12.20 -23.92 -11.94
N SER A 29 12.03 -23.12 -10.89
CA SER A 29 10.96 -23.26 -9.90
C SER A 29 9.62 -22.66 -10.37
N LEU A 30 9.64 -21.82 -11.40
CA LEU A 30 8.44 -21.23 -11.99
C LEU A 30 7.95 -22.16 -13.11
N LYS A 31 6.96 -23.01 -12.79
CA LYS A 31 6.34 -23.97 -13.72
C LYS A 31 5.45 -23.32 -14.80
N ARG A 32 5.75 -22.08 -15.22
CA ARG A 32 5.14 -21.42 -16.39
C ARG A 32 6.23 -20.60 -17.06
N TYR A 33 6.24 -20.63 -18.39
CA TYR A 33 7.30 -20.15 -19.29
C TYR A 33 8.38 -21.20 -19.59
N SER A 34 7.94 -22.20 -20.34
CA SER A 34 8.78 -23.00 -21.23
C SER A 34 9.46 -22.14 -22.29
N VAL A 35 10.62 -22.64 -22.76
CA VAL A 35 11.41 -22.28 -23.94
C VAL A 35 12.69 -21.49 -23.61
N PHE A 36 13.66 -22.20 -23.03
CA PHE A 36 15.07 -22.01 -23.38
C PHE A 36 15.73 -23.39 -23.40
N THR A 37 16.04 -23.86 -24.60
CA THR A 37 16.78 -25.09 -24.87
C THR A 37 18.21 -24.95 -24.31
N PHE A 38 18.50 -25.63 -23.20
CA PHE A 38 19.86 -25.71 -22.66
C PHE A 38 20.68 -26.74 -23.45
N GLN A 39 21.57 -26.25 -24.32
CA GLN A 39 22.59 -27.11 -24.90
C GLN A 39 23.61 -27.49 -23.82
N ARG A 40 23.85 -28.80 -23.73
CA ARG A 40 24.73 -29.52 -22.79
C ARG A 40 25.98 -28.73 -22.38
N MET A 41 26.07 -28.31 -21.11
CA MET A 41 27.35 -27.94 -20.49
C MET A 41 27.73 -29.00 -19.45
N LYS A 42 28.91 -29.61 -19.68
CA LYS A 42 29.52 -30.66 -18.85
C LYS A 42 29.66 -30.17 -17.41
N PHE A 43 29.09 -30.95 -16.48
CA PHE A 43 29.37 -30.86 -15.06
C PHE A 43 30.88 -30.98 -14.82
N MET A 44 31.51 -29.89 -14.39
CA MET A 44 32.88 -29.93 -13.91
C MET A 44 32.85 -30.08 -12.39
N ASN A 45 32.97 -31.33 -11.98
CA ASN A 45 33.11 -31.77 -10.60
C ASN A 45 34.39 -31.19 -9.99
N ARG A 46 34.30 -30.23 -9.04
CA ARG A 46 35.39 -29.89 -8.10
C ARG A 46 34.85 -29.38 -6.77
N THR A 47 34.95 -30.24 -5.77
CA THR A 47 35.00 -29.95 -4.34
C THR A 47 36.02 -28.85 -4.05
N SER A 48 35.57 -27.66 -3.68
CA SER A 48 36.44 -26.54 -3.26
C SER A 48 35.88 -25.93 -1.97
N PRO A 49 36.64 -25.89 -0.86
CA PRO A 49 36.16 -25.47 0.45
C PRO A 49 35.87 -23.96 0.58
N TYR A 50 36.03 -23.18 -0.50
CA TYR A 50 35.83 -21.73 -0.51
C TYR A 50 34.38 -21.29 -0.78
N TYR A 51 33.42 -22.21 -0.75
CA TYR A 51 31.99 -21.93 -1.04
C TYR A 51 31.22 -21.20 0.07
N CYS A 52 31.82 -20.99 1.25
CA CYS A 52 31.12 -20.47 2.44
C CYS A 52 31.54 -19.05 2.84
N ARG A 53 31.60 -18.11 1.90
CA ARG A 53 31.49 -16.67 2.23
C ARG A 53 30.57 -15.97 1.23
N ARG A 54 29.32 -16.44 1.15
CA ARG A 54 28.21 -15.59 0.69
C ARG A 54 28.07 -14.48 1.73
N SER A 55 28.69 -13.33 1.46
CA SER A 55 28.63 -12.20 2.38
C SER A 55 27.15 -11.85 2.55
N VAL A 56 26.65 -11.83 3.80
CA VAL A 56 25.26 -11.46 4.11
C VAL A 56 24.89 -10.14 3.42
N LEU A 57 25.89 -9.28 3.22
CA LEU A 57 25.81 -8.05 2.46
C LEU A 57 25.30 -8.22 1.02
N SER A 58 25.68 -9.27 0.28
CA SER A 58 25.18 -9.48 -1.09
C SER A 58 23.72 -9.93 -1.12
N LEU A 59 23.29 -10.69 -0.10
CA LEU A 59 21.88 -11.06 0.09
C LEU A 59 21.05 -9.86 0.52
N LEU A 60 21.59 -8.99 1.39
CA LEU A 60 20.93 -7.76 1.81
C LEU A 60 20.81 -6.76 0.65
N ILE A 61 21.86 -6.59 -0.16
CA ILE A 61 21.83 -5.71 -1.34
C ILE A 61 20.82 -6.21 -2.37
N SER A 62 20.74 -7.52 -2.62
CA SER A 62 19.74 -8.08 -3.54
C SER A 62 18.31 -8.01 -2.99
N ALA A 63 18.11 -8.14 -1.68
CA ALA A 63 16.82 -7.89 -1.04
C ALA A 63 16.41 -6.40 -1.11
N LEU A 64 17.36 -5.47 -0.97
CA LEU A 64 17.11 -4.02 -1.04
C LEU A 64 16.82 -3.54 -2.46
N ILE A 65 17.46 -4.14 -3.48
CA ILE A 65 17.21 -3.83 -4.89
C ILE A 65 15.90 -4.47 -5.40
N TYR A 66 15.47 -5.59 -4.80
CA TYR A 66 14.20 -6.25 -5.15
C TYR A 66 13.03 -5.83 -4.25
N ALA A 67 13.26 -5.01 -3.22
CA ALA A 67 12.16 -4.43 -2.46
C ALA A 67 11.37 -3.50 -3.41
N PRO A 68 10.10 -3.78 -3.71
CA PRO A 68 9.29 -2.87 -4.51
C PRO A 68 9.27 -1.50 -3.81
N PRO A 69 9.33 -0.39 -4.56
CA PRO A 69 9.26 0.94 -3.98
C PRO A 69 7.94 1.06 -3.21
N GLY A 70 8.02 1.19 -1.89
CA GLY A 70 6.90 1.61 -1.04
C GLY A 70 5.82 0.58 -0.77
N MET A 71 6.15 -0.64 -0.33
CA MET A 71 5.20 -1.29 0.60
C MET A 71 5.28 -0.53 1.93
N THR A 72 4.46 0.52 2.05
CA THR A 72 4.11 1.09 3.34
C THR A 72 3.60 -0.06 4.20
N ALA A 73 4.21 -0.27 5.36
CA ALA A 73 3.78 -1.34 6.25
C ALA A 73 2.34 -1.05 6.68
N PHE A 74 1.42 -1.95 6.30
CA PHE A 74 0.05 -1.89 6.80
C PHE A 74 0.06 -2.01 8.32
N THR A 75 -0.50 -1.00 8.96
CA THR A 75 -0.55 -0.77 10.40
C THR A 75 -2.02 -0.92 10.82
N PRO A 76 -2.42 -2.09 11.33
CA PRO A 76 -3.81 -2.35 11.68
C PRO A 76 -4.28 -1.50 12.87
N ASP A 77 -3.39 -1.17 13.80
CA ASP A 77 -3.70 -0.33 14.97
C ASP A 77 -2.76 0.87 15.02
N VAL A 78 -3.30 2.06 14.78
CA VAL A 78 -2.58 3.32 14.76
C VAL A 78 -2.69 3.99 16.13
N ILE A 79 -1.61 3.93 16.91
CA ILE A 79 -1.44 4.61 18.21
C ILE A 79 -0.45 5.78 18.16
N GLY A 80 0.15 6.02 17.00
CA GLY A 80 1.10 7.11 16.74
C GLY A 80 0.80 7.75 15.38
N VAL A 81 1.81 8.31 14.72
CA VAL A 81 1.63 8.95 13.40
C VAL A 81 1.99 7.98 12.28
N VAL A 82 1.08 7.80 11.33
CA VAL A 82 1.31 7.04 10.09
C VAL A 82 1.04 7.93 8.89
N ASN A 83 1.90 7.87 7.88
CA ASN A 83 1.81 8.70 6.68
C ASN A 83 1.81 7.83 5.43
N ASP A 84 1.05 8.27 4.42
CA ASP A 84 1.07 7.76 3.04
C ASP A 84 0.80 6.25 2.96
N GLU A 85 -0.02 5.74 3.86
CA GLU A 85 -0.33 4.32 3.97
C GLU A 85 -1.49 3.92 3.08
N THR A 86 -1.35 2.77 2.42
CA THR A 86 -2.48 2.11 1.74
C THR A 86 -3.17 1.12 2.68
N VAL A 87 -4.47 1.29 2.88
CA VAL A 87 -5.32 0.42 3.70
C VAL A 87 -6.08 -0.53 2.78
N ASP A 88 -5.74 -1.82 2.84
CA ASP A 88 -6.38 -2.93 2.10
C ASP A 88 -7.13 -3.91 3.01
N GLY A 89 -7.09 -3.67 4.33
CA GLY A 89 -7.81 -4.40 5.36
C GLY A 89 -8.43 -3.47 6.41
N SER A 90 -8.67 -3.98 7.62
CA SER A 90 -9.22 -3.17 8.72
C SER A 90 -8.11 -2.47 9.50
N GLN A 91 -8.11 -1.14 9.45
CA GLN A 91 -7.27 -0.27 10.26
C GLN A 91 -8.10 0.44 11.32
N ARG A 92 -7.66 0.43 12.58
CA ARG A 92 -8.19 1.22 13.68
C ARG A 92 -7.23 2.37 13.98
N VAL A 93 -7.76 3.59 14.04
CA VAL A 93 -7.03 4.77 14.51
C VAL A 93 -7.52 5.07 15.92
N ASP A 94 -6.65 4.81 16.90
CA ASP A 94 -6.94 4.94 18.33
C ASP A 94 -6.81 6.40 18.80
N GLU A 95 -7.12 6.68 20.06
CA GLU A 95 -7.16 8.02 20.67
C GLU A 95 -5.84 8.82 20.62
N ARG A 96 -4.73 8.14 20.30
CA ARG A 96 -3.40 8.75 20.11
C ARG A 96 -2.90 8.64 18.67
N GLY A 97 -3.69 8.02 17.81
CA GLY A 97 -3.38 7.76 16.42
C GLY A 97 -3.61 8.99 15.55
N THR A 98 -2.71 9.19 14.60
CA THR A 98 -2.89 10.15 13.51
C THR A 98 -2.49 9.50 12.21
N THR A 99 -3.40 9.46 11.24
CA THR A 99 -3.09 9.05 9.88
C THR A 99 -3.06 10.26 8.96
N ASN A 100 -2.08 10.32 8.06
CA ASN A 100 -1.97 11.38 7.06
C ASN A 100 -1.88 10.75 5.67
N ASN A 101 -2.64 11.30 4.73
CA ASN A 101 -2.68 10.86 3.33
C ASN A 101 -2.97 9.35 3.17
N THR A 102 -3.86 8.81 4.00
CA THR A 102 -4.23 7.39 3.89
C THR A 102 -4.96 7.14 2.58
N HIS A 103 -4.55 6.11 1.86
CA HIS A 103 -5.24 5.63 0.67
C HIS A 103 -6.04 4.38 1.01
N ILE A 104 -7.36 4.52 1.13
CA ILE A 104 -8.27 3.44 1.49
C ILE A 104 -8.82 2.86 0.19
N ILE A 105 -8.35 1.66 -0.17
CA ILE A 105 -8.70 0.99 -1.42
C ILE A 105 -9.82 -0.03 -1.22
N ASN A 106 -10.18 -0.77 -2.27
CA ASN A 106 -11.20 -1.81 -2.19
C ASN A 106 -10.90 -2.82 -1.07
N HIS A 107 -11.90 -3.09 -0.23
CA HIS A 107 -11.82 -3.89 1.01
C HIS A 107 -11.07 -3.25 2.17
N GLY A 108 -10.49 -2.07 1.97
CA GLY A 108 -9.93 -1.24 3.03
C GLY A 108 -11.03 -0.64 3.89
N GLN A 109 -10.88 -0.77 5.20
CA GLN A 109 -11.75 -0.14 6.19
C GLN A 109 -10.89 0.62 7.20
N GLN A 110 -11.09 1.92 7.33
CA GLN A 110 -10.45 2.73 8.36
C GLN A 110 -11.47 3.16 9.42
N ASN A 111 -11.26 2.74 10.66
CA ASN A 111 -12.09 3.06 11.82
C ASN A 111 -11.39 4.13 12.66
N VAL A 112 -11.78 5.39 12.46
CA VAL A 112 -11.25 6.55 13.17
C VAL A 112 -12.08 6.78 14.43
N HIS A 113 -11.65 6.12 15.51
CA HIS A 113 -12.38 6.02 16.78
C HIS A 113 -11.56 6.64 17.90
N GLY A 114 -11.77 7.95 18.14
CA GLY A 114 -10.99 8.75 19.08
C GLY A 114 -9.69 9.36 18.51
N GLY A 115 -9.22 8.85 17.36
CA GLY A 115 -8.04 9.37 16.66
C GLY A 115 -8.32 10.43 15.60
N VAL A 116 -7.27 10.80 14.85
CA VAL A 116 -7.33 11.80 13.78
C VAL A 116 -6.88 11.20 12.45
N SER A 117 -7.61 11.50 11.37
CA SER A 117 -7.24 11.14 10.01
C SER A 117 -7.25 12.37 9.12
N ASN A 118 -6.15 12.65 8.42
CA ASN A 118 -5.96 13.84 7.60
C ASN A 118 -5.70 13.47 6.14
N GLY A 119 -6.47 14.04 5.21
CA GLY A 119 -6.22 13.89 3.77
C GLY A 119 -6.48 12.49 3.23
N SER A 120 -7.38 11.73 3.85
CA SER A 120 -7.67 10.37 3.39
C SER A 120 -8.34 10.36 2.02
N LEU A 121 -7.87 9.50 1.12
CA LEU A 121 -8.47 9.21 -0.17
C LEU A 121 -9.22 7.89 -0.08
N ILE A 122 -10.54 7.92 -0.23
CA ILE A 122 -11.40 6.72 -0.19
C ILE A 122 -11.81 6.36 -1.60
N GLU A 123 -11.26 5.28 -2.13
CA GLU A 123 -11.61 4.76 -3.46
C GLU A 123 -12.83 3.85 -3.43
N SER A 124 -13.31 3.47 -4.62
CA SER A 124 -14.37 2.49 -4.79
C SER A 124 -14.12 1.20 -4.00
N GLY A 125 -15.06 0.86 -3.12
CA GLY A 125 -14.98 -0.30 -2.23
C GLY A 125 -14.22 -0.07 -0.93
N GLY A 126 -13.61 1.11 -0.76
CA GLY A 126 -13.02 1.56 0.50
C GLY A 126 -14.06 2.21 1.42
N TYR A 127 -13.80 2.12 2.72
CA TYR A 127 -14.72 2.60 3.74
C TYR A 127 -13.98 3.31 4.89
N GLN A 128 -14.51 4.45 5.33
CA GLN A 128 -14.02 5.17 6.51
C GLN A 128 -15.17 5.39 7.49
N ASP A 129 -15.06 4.83 8.69
CA ASP A 129 -15.93 5.11 9.83
C ASP A 129 -15.27 6.14 10.74
N VAL A 130 -16.00 7.17 11.10
CA VAL A 130 -15.54 8.22 12.01
C VAL A 130 -16.52 8.31 13.17
N GLY A 131 -16.05 8.10 14.39
CA GLY A 131 -16.92 8.07 15.56
C GLY A 131 -16.18 8.29 16.86
N SER A 132 -16.94 8.43 17.95
CA SER A 132 -16.35 8.48 19.29
C SER A 132 -15.88 7.10 19.77
N HIS A 133 -14.90 7.13 20.67
CA HIS A 133 -14.47 5.97 21.45
C HIS A 133 -14.21 6.41 22.89
N ASN A 134 -14.99 5.88 23.83
CA ASN A 134 -15.00 6.34 25.22
C ASN A 134 -15.26 7.86 25.30
N ASN A 135 -14.31 8.62 25.85
CA ASN A 135 -14.39 10.08 25.97
C ASN A 135 -13.68 10.83 24.83
N PHE A 136 -13.19 10.11 23.81
CA PHE A 136 -12.46 10.68 22.68
C PHE A 136 -13.35 10.75 21.45
N VAL A 137 -13.24 11.84 20.71
CA VAL A 137 -13.95 12.08 19.45
C VAL A 137 -13.05 11.70 18.28
N GLY A 138 -13.58 10.96 17.31
CA GLY A 138 -12.89 10.68 16.06
C GLY A 138 -12.96 11.87 15.11
N GLN A 139 -11.85 12.21 14.46
CA GLN A 139 -11.79 13.34 13.52
C GLN A 139 -11.26 12.93 12.15
N ALA A 140 -11.97 13.31 11.09
CA ALA A 140 -11.53 13.14 9.70
C ALA A 140 -11.49 14.48 8.96
N ASN A 141 -10.30 14.90 8.54
CA ASN A 141 -10.06 16.21 7.93
C ASN A 141 -9.67 16.05 6.46
N ASN A 142 -10.27 16.86 5.59
CA ASN A 142 -9.97 16.92 4.16
C ASN A 142 -10.06 15.55 3.46
N THR A 143 -11.02 14.72 3.87
CA THR A 143 -11.26 13.43 3.22
C THR A 143 -11.75 13.65 1.79
N THR A 144 -11.16 12.95 0.83
CA THR A 144 -11.65 12.89 -0.56
C THR A 144 -12.31 11.54 -0.80
N ILE A 145 -13.60 11.56 -1.13
CA ILE A 145 -14.38 10.36 -1.48
C ILE A 145 -14.44 10.26 -3.01
N ASN A 146 -13.82 9.22 -3.56
CA ASN A 146 -13.77 8.92 -4.99
C ASN A 146 -14.32 7.51 -5.27
N GLY A 147 -15.62 7.35 -5.03
CA GLY A 147 -16.37 6.11 -5.26
C GLY A 147 -16.52 5.24 -4.02
N GLY A 148 -15.81 5.58 -2.95
CA GLY A 148 -15.93 4.94 -1.64
C GLY A 148 -17.08 5.48 -0.80
N ARG A 149 -17.03 5.16 0.51
CA ARG A 149 -18.02 5.64 1.47
C ARG A 149 -17.37 6.11 2.77
N GLN A 150 -17.81 7.27 3.25
CA GLN A 150 -17.48 7.78 4.57
C GLN A 150 -18.74 7.77 5.43
N THR A 151 -18.64 7.23 6.63
CA THR A 151 -19.73 7.26 7.60
C THR A 151 -19.29 7.99 8.86
N ILE A 152 -20.11 8.92 9.33
CA ILE A 152 -19.86 9.74 10.50
C ILE A 152 -20.91 9.40 11.55
N HIS A 153 -20.47 8.75 12.62
CA HIS A 153 -21.25 8.31 13.76
C HIS A 153 -21.28 9.36 14.88
N ASP A 154 -21.98 9.04 15.98
CA ASP A 154 -22.07 9.87 17.17
C ASP A 154 -20.68 10.21 17.75
N GLY A 155 -20.45 11.51 17.97
CA GLY A 155 -19.15 12.05 18.39
C GLY A 155 -18.04 11.97 17.33
N GLY A 156 -18.38 11.58 16.09
CA GLY A 156 -17.50 11.70 14.93
C GLY A 156 -17.59 13.10 14.31
N ILE A 157 -16.45 13.66 13.94
CA ILE A 157 -16.36 14.98 13.30
C ILE A 157 -15.64 14.82 11.97
N SER A 158 -16.26 15.25 10.88
CA SER A 158 -15.59 15.38 9.59
C SER A 158 -15.58 16.82 9.11
N THR A 159 -14.43 17.28 8.62
CA THR A 159 -14.26 18.65 8.12
C THR A 159 -13.67 18.66 6.72
N GLY A 160 -14.19 19.51 5.84
CA GLY A 160 -13.65 19.73 4.50
C GLY A 160 -13.75 18.52 3.57
N THR A 161 -14.73 17.63 3.76
CA THR A 161 -14.89 16.46 2.90
C THR A 161 -15.20 16.87 1.46
N ILE A 162 -14.51 16.29 0.49
CA ILE A 162 -14.77 16.47 -0.93
C ILE A 162 -15.34 15.16 -1.47
N ILE A 163 -16.57 15.20 -1.98
CA ILE A 163 -17.24 14.04 -2.59
C ILE A 163 -17.15 14.17 -4.11
N ASP A 164 -16.08 13.63 -4.68
CA ASP A 164 -15.90 13.54 -6.14
C ASP A 164 -16.84 12.47 -6.72
N SER A 165 -16.98 11.34 -6.04
CA SER A 165 -18.02 10.32 -6.30
C SER A 165 -18.25 9.44 -5.06
N GLY A 166 -19.36 8.71 -4.98
CA GLY A 166 -19.69 7.85 -3.83
C GLY A 166 -20.58 8.52 -2.79
N ASN A 167 -20.40 8.18 -1.52
CA ASN A 167 -21.35 8.53 -0.46
C ASN A 167 -20.69 9.01 0.85
N GLN A 168 -21.24 10.06 1.43
CA GLN A 168 -21.04 10.42 2.83
C GLN A 168 -22.37 10.20 3.58
N ASP A 169 -22.35 9.41 4.65
CA ASP A 169 -23.52 9.24 5.53
C ASP A 169 -23.21 9.80 6.92
N VAL A 170 -24.02 10.75 7.36
CA VAL A 170 -23.91 11.39 8.68
C VAL A 170 -25.09 10.96 9.53
N TYR A 171 -24.81 10.25 10.62
CA TYR A 171 -25.81 9.79 11.57
C TYR A 171 -26.01 10.78 12.72
N THR A 172 -27.08 10.59 13.49
CA THR A 172 -27.41 11.41 14.67
C THR A 172 -26.20 11.52 15.61
N GLY A 173 -25.84 12.75 15.98
CA GLY A 173 -24.69 13.05 16.84
C GLY A 173 -23.36 13.19 16.09
N GLY A 174 -23.32 12.87 14.80
CA GLY A 174 -22.20 13.17 13.91
C GLY A 174 -22.19 14.63 13.45
N ILE A 175 -21.00 15.15 13.17
CA ILE A 175 -20.79 16.51 12.67
C ILE A 175 -20.06 16.45 11.34
N SER A 176 -20.60 17.11 10.31
CA SER A 176 -19.99 17.19 8.99
C SER A 176 -19.93 18.65 8.54
N ASN A 177 -18.74 19.24 8.52
CA ASN A 177 -18.58 20.68 8.27
C ASN A 177 -17.78 20.95 6.99
N GLY A 178 -18.37 21.70 6.06
CA GLY A 178 -17.70 22.09 4.81
C GLY A 178 -17.62 20.97 3.78
N THR A 179 -18.63 20.09 3.72
CA THR A 179 -18.69 19.07 2.67
C THR A 179 -18.92 19.73 1.32
N THR A 180 -18.05 19.47 0.36
CA THR A 180 -18.20 19.89 -1.04
C THR A 180 -18.58 18.69 -1.90
N ILE A 181 -19.73 18.74 -2.57
CA ILE A 181 -20.21 17.63 -3.41
C ILE A 181 -20.02 18.00 -4.88
N LYS A 182 -19.22 17.20 -5.61
CA LYS A 182 -19.01 17.33 -7.06
C LYS A 182 -19.71 16.24 -7.88
N GLY A 183 -19.83 15.02 -7.35
CA GLY A 183 -20.34 13.89 -8.14
C GLY A 183 -20.86 12.68 -7.34
N GLY A 184 -21.32 12.89 -6.11
CA GLY A 184 -21.86 11.84 -5.24
C GLY A 184 -23.03 12.32 -4.38
N ASN A 185 -23.22 11.69 -3.22
CA ASN A 185 -24.32 12.04 -2.31
C ASN A 185 -23.80 12.24 -0.88
N SER A 186 -24.40 13.18 -0.16
CA SER A 186 -24.28 13.31 1.29
C SER A 186 -25.66 13.12 1.90
N HIS A 187 -25.82 12.12 2.77
CA HIS A 187 -27.06 11.85 3.48
C HIS A 187 -26.87 12.18 4.95
N CYS A 188 -27.85 12.86 5.55
CA CYS A 188 -27.84 13.20 6.96
C CYS A 188 -29.11 12.68 7.63
N SER A 189 -28.97 11.95 8.73
CA SER A 189 -30.07 11.45 9.54
C SER A 189 -30.11 12.18 10.88
N GLY A 190 -31.19 12.92 11.15
CA GLY A 190 -31.43 13.61 12.43
C GLY A 190 -30.97 15.08 12.48
N GLN A 191 -30.85 15.63 13.69
CA GLN A 191 -30.24 16.94 13.94
C GLN A 191 -28.73 16.84 13.80
N VAL A 192 -28.25 17.03 12.57
CA VAL A 192 -26.82 17.03 12.21
C VAL A 192 -26.43 18.46 11.86
N ILE A 193 -25.25 18.89 12.29
CA ILE A 193 -24.64 20.13 11.79
C ILE A 193 -23.98 19.78 10.46
N LEU A 194 -24.64 20.19 9.37
CA LEU A 194 -24.15 20.04 8.01
C LEU A 194 -24.02 21.41 7.35
N ALA A 195 -22.80 21.78 6.97
CA ALA A 195 -22.54 22.90 6.06
C ALA A 195 -22.07 22.34 4.72
N THR A 196 -23.02 22.07 3.82
CA THR A 196 -22.74 21.53 2.49
C THR A 196 -22.70 22.65 1.44
N VAL A 197 -21.68 22.62 0.59
CA VAL A 197 -21.58 23.42 -0.63
C VAL A 197 -21.74 22.48 -1.83
N LEU A 198 -22.74 22.74 -2.67
CA LEU A 198 -22.93 22.04 -3.95
C LEU A 198 -22.23 22.84 -5.06
N GLN A 199 -21.41 22.18 -5.88
CA GLN A 199 -20.73 22.79 -7.04
C GLN A 199 -21.34 22.34 -8.37
#